data_AF-A0A8X8BN94-F1
#
_entry.id   AF-A0A8X8BN94-F1
#
_cell.length_a   1.000
_cell.length_b   1.000
_cell.length_c   1.000
_cell.angle_alpha   90.00
_cell.angle_beta   90.00
_cell.angle_gamma   90.00
#
_symmetry.space_group_name_H-M   'P 1'
#
loop_
_entity.id
_entity.type
_entity.pdbx_description
1 polymer ?
#
loop_
_entity_poly.entity_id
_entity_poly.type
_entity_poly.pdbx_seq_one_letter_code
_entity_poly.pdbx_strand_id
1 'polypeptide(L)'
;MKSDGIGSALLREDDKRSNSVPVQQAGRRQTFRTHEQEIIQDKNIDDPQAENGKTKQTGKSTLTMLTFVSFDWFKDWEKEQVGQRAEEYQNLKEAFIQTLLNAAINVYPLIKDKIEFVDAGTPLTNQHYIVAPRGEYYGCDHALARFQPEVCAGIRAKTPVKNLYLTGQDLFLCGFAGALAGAQLCASAVLGRNVFWDLEQLRKKLKKQSEMEKMKAG
;
A
#
# COMPACT_ATOMS: atom_id res chain seq x y z
N MET A 1 59.86 -9.73 7.37
CA MET A 1 60.23 -9.79 5.95
C MET A 1 60.29 -11.27 5.57
N LYS A 2 59.33 -11.75 4.74
CA LYS A 2 59.17 -13.16 4.24
C LYS A 2 58.85 -14.21 5.35
N SER A 3 57.84 -15.10 5.33
CA SER A 3 56.97 -15.77 4.32
C SER A 3 57.69 -16.90 3.54
N ASP A 4 57.14 -18.08 3.23
CA ASP A 4 55.78 -18.70 3.24
C ASP A 4 55.87 -20.23 3.64
N GLY A 5 54.85 -21.10 3.78
CA GLY A 5 53.37 -21.08 3.65
C GLY A 5 52.73 -22.51 3.61
N ILE A 6 51.47 -22.64 3.12
CA ILE A 6 50.77 -23.86 2.58
C ILE A 6 50.14 -24.92 3.54
N GLY A 7 48.84 -24.75 3.85
CA GLY A 7 47.68 -25.47 3.26
C GLY A 7 47.43 -26.99 3.41
N SER A 8 46.35 -27.36 4.12
CA SER A 8 45.35 -28.43 3.84
C SER A 8 44.34 -28.52 5.01
N ALA A 9 43.20 -29.21 5.01
CA ALA A 9 42.06 -29.41 4.09
C ALA A 9 41.09 -30.40 4.81
N LEU A 10 39.77 -30.20 4.70
CA LEU A 10 38.66 -31.13 5.04
C LEU A 10 38.35 -31.56 6.51
N LEU A 11 37.30 -30.92 7.05
CA LEU A 11 36.01 -31.47 7.52
C LEU A 11 35.84 -32.97 7.92
N ARG A 12 35.31 -33.19 9.13
CA ARG A 12 34.15 -34.05 9.51
C ARG A 12 33.65 -33.57 10.90
N GLU A 13 32.36 -33.27 11.11
CA GLU A 13 31.27 -34.19 11.55
C GLU A 13 31.64 -34.95 12.85
N ASP A 14 30.85 -34.95 13.94
CA ASP A 14 29.40 -34.69 14.08
C ASP A 14 29.00 -34.33 15.56
N ASP A 15 27.70 -34.10 15.80
CA ASP A 15 26.95 -34.07 17.08
C ASP A 15 26.96 -32.84 18.02
N LYS A 16 25.84 -32.41 18.65
CA LYS A 16 24.39 -32.24 18.28
C LYS A 16 23.64 -31.59 19.48
N ARG A 17 22.44 -31.01 19.22
CA ARG A 17 21.51 -30.22 20.10
C ARG A 17 21.63 -28.71 19.93
N SER A 18 20.89 -28.00 19.06
CA SER A 18 19.55 -28.17 18.45
C SER A 18 18.36 -27.99 19.41
N ASN A 19 17.77 -26.80 19.37
CA ASN A 19 16.33 -26.58 19.58
C ASN A 19 15.88 -25.44 18.65
N SER A 20 15.77 -25.75 17.36
CA SER A 20 15.25 -24.85 16.33
C SER A 20 13.81 -25.22 15.98
N VAL A 21 12.92 -24.22 15.93
CA VAL A 21 11.53 -24.40 15.48
C VAL A 21 11.53 -24.79 14.00
N PRO A 22 10.84 -25.88 13.58
CA PRO A 22 10.93 -26.38 12.21
C PRO A 22 10.12 -25.54 11.23
N VAL A 23 10.81 -24.77 10.37
CA VAL A 23 10.21 -24.21 9.15
C VAL A 23 10.04 -25.34 8.13
N GLN A 24 8.85 -25.94 8.11
CA GLN A 24 8.54 -27.02 7.19
C GLN A 24 8.26 -26.46 5.78
N GLN A 25 9.12 -26.79 4.80
CA GLN A 25 8.94 -26.39 3.40
C GLN A 25 7.71 -27.08 2.80
N ALA A 26 6.66 -26.31 2.50
CA ALA A 26 5.61 -26.69 1.56
C ALA A 26 5.85 -26.01 0.21
N GLY A 27 6.05 -26.79 -0.85
CA GLY A 27 6.58 -26.29 -2.11
C GLY A 27 5.57 -25.50 -2.97
N ARG A 28 5.77 -24.18 -3.07
CA ARG A 28 5.66 -23.42 -4.33
C ARG A 28 6.71 -22.32 -4.34
N ARG A 29 7.54 -22.25 -5.38
CA ARG A 29 8.34 -21.04 -5.67
C ARG A 29 7.41 -19.95 -6.19
N GLN A 30 6.76 -19.21 -5.29
CA GLN A 30 6.34 -17.85 -5.62
C GLN A 30 7.59 -16.98 -5.62
N THR A 31 8.16 -16.78 -6.80
CA THR A 31 9.17 -15.74 -7.02
C THR A 31 8.50 -14.37 -6.95
N PHE A 32 8.27 -13.87 -5.73
CA PHE A 32 7.90 -12.48 -5.51
C PHE A 32 9.11 -11.59 -5.83
N ARG A 33 9.24 -11.24 -7.11
CA ARG A 33 10.18 -10.24 -7.60
C ARG A 33 9.43 -8.94 -7.86
N THR A 34 8.97 -8.32 -6.78
CA THR A 34 8.29 -7.02 -6.79
C THR A 34 9.08 -6.05 -5.91
N HIS A 35 10.12 -5.46 -6.51
CA HIS A 35 10.74 -4.24 -5.98
C HIS A 35 9.90 -3.03 -6.39
N GLU A 36 8.78 -2.84 -5.71
CA GLU A 36 8.13 -1.54 -5.61
C GLU A 36 8.04 -1.18 -4.12
N GLN A 37 9.14 -0.62 -3.62
CA GLN A 37 9.08 0.24 -2.43
C GLN A 37 8.58 1.59 -2.91
N GLU A 38 7.29 1.84 -2.74
CA GLU A 38 6.72 3.15 -3.05
C GLU A 38 7.12 4.13 -1.94
N ILE A 39 8.18 4.90 -2.20
CA ILE A 39 8.65 5.97 -1.32
C ILE A 39 7.90 7.25 -1.71
N ILE A 40 6.79 7.51 -1.03
CA ILE A 40 6.02 8.73 -1.18
C ILE A 40 6.61 9.76 -0.23
N GLN A 41 7.57 10.55 -0.72
CA GLN A 41 8.02 11.74 -0.01
C GLN A 41 6.95 12.83 -0.18
N ASP A 42 5.98 12.86 0.73
CA ASP A 42 4.99 13.94 0.77
C ASP A 42 5.58 15.20 1.41
N LYS A 43 5.81 16.21 0.57
CA LYS A 43 6.28 17.52 1.00
C LYS A 43 5.16 18.39 1.58
N ASN A 44 3.89 18.00 1.42
CA ASN A 44 2.73 18.78 1.83
C ASN A 44 1.60 17.86 2.36
N ILE A 45 1.76 17.32 3.58
CA ILE A 45 0.57 17.01 4.37
C ILE A 45 -0.04 18.36 4.78
N ASP A 46 -1.02 18.79 4.01
CA ASP A 46 -1.83 19.95 4.30
C ASP A 46 -2.68 19.68 5.55
N ASP A 47 -2.52 20.55 6.56
CA ASP A 47 -3.35 20.55 7.75
C ASP A 47 -4.82 20.81 7.34
N PRO A 48 -5.77 19.90 7.61
CA PRO A 48 -7.18 20.10 7.26
C PRO A 48 -7.85 21.25 8.04
N GLN A 49 -7.16 21.89 8.99
CA GLN A 49 -7.57 23.13 9.65
C GLN A 49 -7.05 24.42 8.94
N ALA A 50 -6.43 24.32 7.76
CA ALA A 50 -5.87 25.46 7.04
C ALA A 50 -6.93 26.37 6.37
N GLU A 51 -7.73 27.08 7.18
CA GLU A 51 -8.45 28.27 6.69
C GLU A 51 -7.45 29.26 6.05
N ASN A 52 -7.79 29.77 4.87
CA ASN A 52 -7.05 30.79 4.11
C ASN A 52 -5.71 30.37 3.45
N GLY A 53 -5.61 29.14 2.93
CA GLY A 53 -4.90 28.87 1.66
C GLY A 53 -3.41 29.23 1.58
N LYS A 54 -2.73 29.35 2.73
CA LYS A 54 -1.28 29.53 2.85
C LYS A 54 -0.74 28.35 3.63
N THR A 55 -0.26 27.34 2.92
CA THR A 55 0.40 26.18 3.51
C THR A 55 1.66 26.66 4.23
N LYS A 56 1.59 26.68 5.56
CA LYS A 56 2.66 27.19 6.42
C LYS A 56 3.79 26.17 6.42
N GLN A 57 4.74 26.32 5.51
CA GLN A 57 5.92 25.44 5.43
C GLN A 57 6.66 25.47 6.78
N THR A 58 6.50 24.41 7.58
CA THR A 58 6.99 24.33 8.96
C THR A 58 8.49 23.99 9.04
N GLY A 59 9.17 23.90 7.91
CA GLY A 59 10.55 23.39 7.81
C GLY A 59 10.67 21.87 7.99
N LYS A 60 9.55 21.18 8.30
CA LYS A 60 9.47 19.72 8.41
C LYS A 60 8.94 19.11 7.12
N SER A 61 9.14 17.81 6.92
CA SER A 61 8.61 17.05 5.78
C SER A 61 8.33 15.63 6.20
N THR A 62 7.35 14.98 5.56
CA THR A 62 6.96 13.61 5.88
C THR A 62 7.51 12.65 4.83
N LEU A 63 7.97 11.48 5.27
CA LEU A 63 8.35 10.38 4.39
C LEU A 63 7.41 9.21 4.65
N THR A 64 6.53 8.91 3.70
CA THR A 64 5.66 7.74 3.76
C THR A 64 6.30 6.62 2.95
N MET A 65 6.53 5.48 3.59
CA MET A 65 7.10 4.29 2.94
C MET A 65 6.09 3.15 2.98
N LEU A 66 5.86 2.53 1.83
CA LEU A 66 5.01 1.36 1.70
C LEU A 66 5.84 0.12 1.37
N THR A 67 5.46 -1.02 1.94
CA THR A 67 6.07 -2.32 1.66
C THR A 67 5.05 -3.44 1.77
N PHE A 68 5.29 -4.55 1.08
CA PHE A 68 4.43 -5.73 1.11
C PHE A 68 4.80 -6.63 2.28
N VAL A 69 3.80 -7.04 3.06
CA VAL A 69 3.94 -7.99 4.17
C VAL A 69 2.79 -9.00 4.12
N SER A 70 2.99 -10.21 4.63
CA SER A 70 1.89 -11.17 4.78
C SER A 70 1.07 -10.86 6.04
N PHE A 71 -0.26 -10.85 5.92
CA PHE A 71 -1.17 -10.83 7.06
C PHE A 71 -0.89 -11.99 8.03
N ASP A 72 -0.51 -13.16 7.50
CA ASP A 72 -0.30 -14.37 8.30
C ASP A 72 0.90 -14.27 9.26
N TRP A 73 1.77 -13.27 9.08
CA TRP A 73 2.83 -12.95 10.03
C TRP A 73 2.33 -12.19 11.27
N PHE A 74 1.12 -11.63 11.23
CA PHE A 74 0.53 -10.85 12.32
C PHE A 74 -0.72 -11.51 12.94
N LYS A 75 -1.26 -12.56 12.31
CA LYS A 75 -2.53 -13.21 12.68
C LYS A 75 -2.68 -13.56 14.17
N ASP A 76 -1.59 -13.87 14.87
CA ASP A 76 -1.65 -14.35 16.25
C ASP A 76 -2.11 -13.25 17.22
N TRP A 77 -1.92 -11.98 16.83
CA TRP A 77 -2.36 -10.78 17.57
C TRP A 77 -3.64 -10.14 17.00
N GLU A 78 -4.37 -10.83 16.10
CA GLU A 78 -5.59 -10.32 15.44
C GLU A 78 -6.68 -9.91 16.45
N LYS A 79 -6.83 -10.69 17.52
CA LYS A 79 -7.87 -10.50 18.55
C LYS A 79 -7.45 -9.55 19.67
N GLU A 80 -6.22 -9.05 19.65
CA GLU A 80 -5.71 -8.15 20.68
C GLU A 80 -6.12 -6.71 20.44
N GLN A 81 -6.32 -5.97 21.53
CA GLN A 81 -6.75 -4.58 21.47
C GLN A 81 -5.66 -3.69 20.86
N VAL A 82 -6.08 -2.78 19.97
CA VAL A 82 -5.18 -1.77 19.39
C VAL A 82 -4.54 -0.92 20.49
N GLY A 83 -3.23 -0.74 20.41
CA GLY A 83 -2.44 -0.07 21.44
C GLY A 83 -2.04 -0.95 22.64
N GLN A 84 -2.56 -2.18 22.76
CA GLN A 84 -2.25 -3.13 23.83
C GLN A 84 -1.80 -4.50 23.28
N ARG A 85 -1.21 -4.52 22.09
CA ARG A 85 -0.67 -5.75 21.49
C ARG A 85 0.64 -6.17 22.14
N ALA A 86 0.84 -7.49 22.25
CA ALA A 86 1.96 -8.12 22.94
C ALA A 86 3.35 -7.66 22.44
N GLU A 87 4.38 -7.88 23.25
CA GLU A 87 5.74 -7.41 22.97
C GLU A 87 6.31 -7.97 21.66
N GLU A 88 5.99 -9.23 21.34
CA GLU A 88 6.40 -9.91 20.11
C GLU A 88 5.86 -9.22 18.85
N TYR A 89 4.64 -8.67 18.90
CA TYR A 89 4.07 -7.85 17.82
C TYR A 89 4.86 -6.55 17.66
N GLN A 90 5.22 -5.89 18.76
CA GLN A 90 5.99 -4.64 18.72
C GLN A 90 7.40 -4.89 18.18
N ASN A 91 8.06 -5.96 18.63
CA ASN A 91 9.38 -6.39 18.15
C ASN A 91 9.36 -6.73 16.65
N LEU A 92 8.31 -7.37 16.15
CA LEU A 92 8.13 -7.63 14.70
C LEU A 92 7.92 -6.32 13.92
N LYS A 93 7.06 -5.41 14.41
CA LYS A 93 6.84 -4.09 13.81
C LYS A 93 8.14 -3.28 13.76
N GLU A 94 8.91 -3.28 14.84
CA GLU A 94 10.18 -2.55 14.93
C GLU A 94 11.23 -3.09 13.95
N ALA A 95 11.30 -4.42 13.76
CA ALA A 95 12.17 -5.01 12.75
C ALA A 95 11.83 -4.53 11.32
N PHE A 96 10.55 -4.34 10.98
CA PHE A 96 10.15 -3.73 9.71
C PHE A 96 10.53 -2.24 9.63
N ILE A 97 10.27 -1.46 10.70
CA ILE A 97 10.65 -0.05 10.79
C ILE A 97 12.14 0.12 10.53
N GLN A 98 13.00 -0.59 11.25
CA GLN A 98 14.45 -0.50 11.10
C GLN A 98 14.91 -0.95 9.71
N THR A 99 14.28 -1.97 9.12
CA THR A 99 14.61 -2.43 7.76
C THR A 99 14.31 -1.35 6.71
N LEU A 100 13.14 -0.71 6.78
CA LEU A 100 12.75 0.37 5.86
C LEU A 100 13.59 1.63 6.10
N LEU A 101 13.82 2.01 7.35
CA LEU A 101 14.59 3.20 7.70
C LEU A 101 16.04 3.10 7.21
N ASN A 102 16.68 1.94 7.37
CA ASN A 102 18.01 1.68 6.82
C ASN A 102 18.03 1.76 5.29
N ALA A 103 17.00 1.23 4.61
CA ALA A 103 16.87 1.36 3.15
C ALA A 103 16.74 2.84 2.73
N ALA A 104 15.91 3.63 3.42
CA ALA A 104 15.73 5.05 3.15
C ALA A 104 17.02 5.86 3.41
N ILE A 105 17.74 5.59 4.50
CA ILE A 105 19.03 6.24 4.80
C ILE A 105 20.10 5.88 3.76
N ASN A 106 20.11 4.65 3.25
CA ASN A 106 21.06 4.25 2.19
C ASN A 106 20.83 5.02 0.88
N VAL A 107 19.58 5.38 0.56
CA VAL A 107 19.24 6.21 -0.62
C VAL A 107 19.39 7.70 -0.34
N TYR A 108 19.04 8.15 0.86
CA TYR A 108 18.99 9.55 1.27
C TYR A 108 19.79 9.79 2.57
N PRO A 109 21.13 9.66 2.57
CA PRO A 109 21.93 9.68 3.81
C PRO A 109 21.79 10.97 4.62
N LEU A 110 21.41 12.09 3.99
CA LEU A 110 21.18 13.38 4.62
C LEU A 110 19.94 13.46 5.53
N ILE A 111 19.12 12.41 5.61
CA ILE A 111 17.95 12.35 6.53
C ILE A 111 18.29 11.73 7.89
N LYS A 112 19.42 11.00 8.01
CA LYS A 112 19.74 10.18 9.19
C LYS A 112 19.62 10.95 10.52
N ASP A 113 20.21 12.13 10.57
CA ASP A 113 20.25 12.97 11.78
C ASP A 113 19.10 14.00 11.81
N LYS A 114 18.03 13.78 11.02
CA LYS A 114 16.85 14.66 10.86
C LYS A 114 15.52 13.95 11.09
N ILE A 115 15.55 12.68 11.48
CA ILE A 115 14.35 11.90 11.82
C ILE A 115 13.92 12.29 13.24
N GLU A 116 12.79 12.99 13.35
CA GLU A 116 12.22 13.43 14.64
C GLU A 116 11.22 12.41 15.22
N PHE A 117 10.51 11.68 14.35
CA PHE A 117 9.47 10.74 14.72
C PHE A 117 9.34 9.63 13.67
N VAL A 118 9.00 8.41 14.11
CA VAL A 118 8.72 7.26 13.24
C VAL A 118 7.56 6.46 13.84
N ASP A 119 6.60 6.08 13.01
CA ASP A 119 5.56 5.10 13.33
C ASP A 119 5.22 4.27 12.07
N ALA A 120 4.59 3.12 12.26
CA ALA A 120 4.15 2.26 11.18
C ALA A 120 2.81 1.56 11.48
N GLY A 121 1.95 1.51 10.46
CA GLY A 121 0.79 0.61 10.44
C GLY A 121 1.18 -0.81 10.05
N THR A 122 0.42 -1.80 10.52
CA THR A 122 0.49 -3.20 10.08
C THR A 122 -0.85 -3.60 9.43
N PRO A 123 -0.98 -4.80 8.83
CA PRO A 123 -2.28 -5.28 8.35
C PRO A 123 -3.38 -5.26 9.43
N LEU A 124 -3.03 -5.49 10.70
CA LEU A 124 -3.97 -5.40 11.83
C LEU A 124 -4.31 -3.95 12.25
N THR A 125 -3.53 -2.95 11.80
CA THR A 125 -3.91 -1.54 11.92
C THR A 125 -5.02 -1.24 10.91
N ASN A 126 -4.88 -1.70 9.67
CA ASN A 126 -5.86 -1.50 8.60
C ASN A 126 -7.18 -2.23 8.87
N GLN A 127 -7.10 -3.49 9.32
CA GLN A 127 -8.26 -4.28 9.69
C GLN A 127 -9.11 -3.58 10.78
N HIS A 128 -8.48 -2.84 11.68
CA HIS A 128 -9.17 -2.06 12.70
C HIS A 128 -9.75 -0.73 12.17
N TYR A 129 -8.92 0.11 11.55
CA TYR A 129 -9.32 1.50 11.23
C TYR A 129 -10.14 1.65 9.94
N ILE A 130 -9.91 0.80 8.93
CA ILE A 130 -10.60 0.87 7.64
C ILE A 130 -11.41 -0.40 7.32
N VAL A 131 -11.52 -1.32 8.29
CA VAL A 131 -12.30 -2.57 8.20
C VAL A 131 -11.91 -3.40 6.96
N ALA A 132 -10.62 -3.44 6.63
CA ALA A 132 -10.05 -4.26 5.57
C ALA A 132 -9.84 -5.71 6.07
N PRO A 133 -10.63 -6.72 5.67
CA PRO A 133 -10.59 -8.09 6.18
C PRO A 133 -9.21 -8.68 6.49
N ARG A 134 -8.21 -8.49 5.62
CA ARG A 134 -6.82 -8.97 5.79
C ARG A 134 -5.80 -7.82 5.72
N GLY A 135 -6.25 -6.61 6.02
CA GLY A 135 -5.43 -5.41 6.08
C GLY A 135 -4.99 -4.86 4.71
N GLU A 136 -5.65 -5.25 3.63
CA GLU A 136 -5.37 -4.77 2.28
C GLU A 136 -5.63 -3.27 2.10
N TYR A 137 -4.60 -2.50 1.73
CA TYR A 137 -4.75 -1.09 1.32
C TYR A 137 -5.38 -0.96 -0.08
N TYR A 138 -5.04 -1.91 -0.97
CA TYR A 138 -5.33 -1.85 -2.41
C TYR A 138 -6.55 -2.70 -2.82
N GLY A 139 -7.33 -3.17 -1.84
CA GLY A 139 -8.53 -3.96 -2.06
C GLY A 139 -8.21 -5.40 -2.47
N CYS A 140 -9.06 -5.98 -3.32
CA CYS A 140 -8.95 -7.36 -3.79
C CYS A 140 -7.60 -7.66 -4.44
N ASP A 141 -7.01 -8.82 -4.11
CA ASP A 141 -5.72 -9.27 -4.66
C ASP A 141 -5.68 -9.21 -6.20
N HIS A 142 -4.58 -8.72 -6.76
CA HIS A 142 -4.35 -8.57 -8.19
C HIS A 142 -3.81 -9.83 -8.88
N ALA A 143 -3.84 -10.98 -8.20
CA ALA A 143 -3.60 -12.28 -8.81
C ALA A 143 -4.57 -12.59 -9.97
N LEU A 144 -4.15 -13.49 -10.88
CA LEU A 144 -4.93 -13.91 -12.05
C LEU A 144 -6.35 -14.40 -11.72
N ALA A 145 -6.57 -14.93 -10.51
CA ALA A 145 -7.89 -15.35 -10.03
C ALA A 145 -8.93 -14.21 -10.01
N ARG A 146 -8.52 -12.97 -9.70
CA ARG A 146 -9.42 -11.79 -9.69
C ARG A 146 -10.05 -11.52 -11.06
N PHE A 147 -9.35 -11.84 -12.13
CA PHE A 147 -9.77 -11.57 -13.50
C PHE A 147 -10.56 -12.71 -14.15
N GLN A 148 -10.86 -13.78 -13.40
CA GLN A 148 -11.76 -14.83 -13.88
C GLN A 148 -13.18 -14.27 -14.12
N PRO A 149 -13.89 -14.70 -15.18
CA PRO A 149 -15.22 -14.18 -15.52
C PRO A 149 -16.22 -14.20 -14.36
N GLU A 150 -16.16 -15.24 -13.52
CA GLU A 150 -17.03 -15.44 -12.37
C GLU A 150 -16.76 -14.40 -11.27
N VAL A 151 -15.49 -14.10 -11.01
CA VAL A 151 -15.09 -13.09 -10.01
C VAL A 151 -15.40 -11.69 -10.50
N CYS A 152 -15.05 -11.38 -11.76
CA CYS A 152 -15.44 -10.14 -12.43
C CYS A 152 -16.97 -9.94 -12.43
N ALA A 153 -17.75 -10.99 -12.63
CA ALA A 153 -19.20 -10.95 -12.55
C ALA A 153 -19.71 -10.73 -11.12
N GLY A 154 -19.00 -11.23 -10.09
CA GLY A 154 -19.33 -11.03 -8.69
C GLY A 154 -19.08 -9.60 -8.18
N ILE A 155 -17.98 -8.96 -8.61
CA ILE A 155 -17.55 -7.62 -8.14
C ILE A 155 -18.06 -6.46 -9.00
N ARG A 156 -18.88 -6.72 -10.02
CA ARG A 156 -19.42 -5.68 -10.93
C ARG A 156 -20.36 -4.70 -10.21
N ALA A 157 -20.44 -3.48 -10.72
CA ALA A 157 -21.31 -2.42 -10.19
C ALA A 157 -22.78 -2.82 -9.94
N LYS A 158 -23.42 -3.55 -10.86
CA LYS A 158 -24.84 -3.94 -10.74
C LYS A 158 -24.98 -5.35 -10.15
N THR A 159 -25.39 -5.43 -8.88
CA THR A 159 -25.63 -6.72 -8.21
C THR A 159 -26.92 -7.40 -8.69
N PRO A 160 -27.15 -8.68 -8.36
CA PRO A 160 -28.45 -9.34 -8.52
C PRO A 160 -29.55 -8.78 -7.59
N VAL A 161 -29.18 -8.11 -6.51
CA VAL A 161 -30.14 -7.56 -5.53
C VAL A 161 -30.67 -6.23 -6.06
N LYS A 162 -32.00 -6.12 -6.14
CA LYS A 162 -32.67 -4.91 -6.66
C LYS A 162 -32.26 -3.68 -5.83
N ASN A 163 -31.89 -2.61 -6.53
CA ASN A 163 -31.44 -1.32 -5.98
C ASN A 163 -30.15 -1.38 -5.14
N LEU A 164 -29.39 -2.48 -5.16
CA LEU A 164 -28.06 -2.57 -4.55
C LEU A 164 -26.97 -2.51 -5.63
N TYR A 165 -26.04 -1.57 -5.47
CA TYR A 165 -24.92 -1.34 -6.37
C TYR A 165 -23.61 -1.30 -5.58
N LEU A 166 -22.54 -1.79 -6.20
CA LEU A 166 -21.18 -1.73 -5.65
C LEU A 166 -20.43 -0.54 -6.23
N THR A 167 -19.40 -0.05 -5.52
CA THR A 167 -18.51 1.03 -5.95
C THR A 167 -17.14 0.90 -5.26
N GLY A 168 -16.18 1.75 -5.61
CA GLY A 168 -14.81 1.73 -5.07
C GLY A 168 -13.82 0.94 -5.93
N GLN A 169 -12.59 0.78 -5.42
CA GLN A 169 -11.43 0.26 -6.17
C GLN A 169 -11.62 -1.18 -6.70
N ASP A 170 -12.38 -2.02 -6.00
CA ASP A 170 -12.52 -3.43 -6.37
C ASP A 170 -13.24 -3.65 -7.70
N LEU A 171 -14.11 -2.72 -8.12
CA LEU A 171 -14.79 -2.76 -9.41
C LEU A 171 -13.86 -2.65 -10.63
N PHE A 172 -12.65 -2.14 -10.45
CA PHE A 172 -11.76 -1.82 -11.58
C PHE A 172 -10.30 -2.16 -11.27
N LEU A 173 -9.64 -1.33 -10.47
CA LEU A 173 -8.23 -1.47 -10.10
C LEU A 173 -7.98 -0.79 -8.74
N CYS A 174 -6.87 -1.09 -8.09
CA CYS A 174 -6.46 -0.46 -6.84
C CYS A 174 -6.28 1.07 -6.93
N GLY A 175 -6.24 1.69 -5.75
CA GLY A 175 -5.82 3.07 -5.55
C GLY A 175 -6.89 4.10 -5.91
N PHE A 176 -6.55 5.38 -5.71
CA PHE A 176 -7.48 6.50 -5.87
C PHE A 176 -8.08 6.59 -7.29
N ALA A 177 -7.25 6.45 -8.33
CA ALA A 177 -7.71 6.47 -9.72
C ALA A 177 -8.66 5.31 -10.03
N GLY A 178 -8.39 4.12 -9.48
CA GLY A 178 -9.26 2.96 -9.62
C GLY A 178 -10.57 3.09 -8.86
N ALA A 179 -10.57 3.71 -7.67
CA ALA A 179 -11.78 4.05 -6.94
C ALA A 179 -12.66 5.08 -7.68
N LEU A 180 -12.06 6.10 -8.31
CA LEU A 180 -12.78 7.05 -9.17
C LEU A 180 -13.41 6.36 -10.38
N ALA A 181 -12.68 5.47 -11.06
CA ALA A 181 -13.21 4.68 -12.17
C ALA A 181 -14.36 3.75 -11.71
N GLY A 182 -14.22 3.11 -10.54
CA GLY A 182 -15.28 2.33 -9.90
C GLY A 182 -16.54 3.15 -9.60
N ALA A 183 -16.38 4.40 -9.14
CA ALA A 183 -17.50 5.32 -8.95
C ALA A 183 -18.18 5.71 -10.28
N GLN A 184 -17.42 5.94 -11.35
CA GLN A 184 -17.96 6.21 -12.69
C GLN A 184 -18.71 4.99 -13.28
N LEU A 185 -18.20 3.77 -13.05
CA LEU A 185 -18.88 2.52 -13.41
C LEU A 185 -20.19 2.33 -12.63
N CYS A 186 -20.17 2.59 -11.31
CA CYS A 186 -21.35 2.56 -10.46
C CYS A 186 -22.42 3.55 -10.92
N ALA A 187 -22.05 4.82 -11.08
CA ALA A 187 -22.95 5.86 -11.58
C ALA A 187 -23.52 5.53 -12.97
N SER A 188 -22.72 4.93 -13.84
CA SER A 188 -23.18 4.46 -15.16
C SER A 188 -24.23 3.35 -15.05
N ALA A 189 -24.04 2.39 -14.14
CA ALA A 189 -24.98 1.30 -13.90
C ALA A 189 -26.29 1.76 -13.23
N VAL A 190 -26.23 2.80 -12.38
CA VAL A 190 -27.41 3.41 -11.75
C VAL A 190 -28.20 4.25 -12.76
N LEU A 191 -27.52 5.07 -13.58
CA LEU A 191 -28.16 6.01 -14.51
C LEU A 191 -28.54 5.41 -15.86
N GLY A 192 -28.07 4.20 -16.19
CA GLY A 192 -28.33 3.55 -17.48
C GLY A 192 -27.65 4.22 -18.68
N ARG A 193 -26.58 4.99 -18.45
CA ARG A 193 -25.80 5.72 -19.47
C ARG A 193 -24.31 5.70 -19.15
N ASN A 194 -23.45 6.03 -20.11
CA ASN A 194 -22.01 6.01 -19.89
C ASN A 194 -21.47 7.35 -19.36
N VAL A 195 -21.26 7.40 -18.04
CA VAL A 195 -20.81 8.60 -17.31
C VAL A 195 -19.39 9.03 -17.70
N PHE A 196 -18.54 8.13 -18.18
CA PHE A 196 -17.20 8.50 -18.68
C PHE A 196 -17.31 9.41 -19.92
N TRP A 197 -18.19 9.07 -20.86
CA TRP A 197 -18.45 9.91 -22.04
C TRP A 197 -19.11 11.24 -21.65
N ASP A 198 -20.05 11.22 -20.70
CA ASP A 198 -20.72 12.44 -20.21
C ASP A 198 -19.71 13.43 -19.61
N LEU A 199 -18.80 12.95 -18.75
CA LEU A 199 -17.77 13.77 -18.11
C LEU A 199 -16.73 14.29 -19.11
N GLU A 200 -16.33 13.47 -20.10
CA GLU A 200 -15.41 13.92 -21.15
C GLU A 200 -16.04 14.99 -22.07
N GLN A 201 -17.34 14.87 -22.37
CA GLN A 201 -18.08 15.92 -23.07
C GLN A 201 -18.18 17.21 -22.24
N LEU A 202 -18.45 17.10 -20.94
CA LEU A 202 -18.51 18.25 -20.02
C LEU A 202 -17.15 18.95 -19.94
N ARG A 203 -16.05 18.20 -19.77
CA ARG A 203 -14.68 18.72 -19.76
C ARG A 203 -14.35 19.51 -21.04
N LYS A 204 -14.74 18.97 -22.21
CA LYS A 204 -14.58 19.65 -23.51
C LYS A 204 -15.39 20.95 -23.60
N LYS A 205 -16.62 20.99 -23.06
CA LYS A 205 -17.45 22.22 -23.02
C LYS A 205 -16.85 23.29 -22.11
N LEU A 206 -16.45 22.91 -20.89
CA LEU A 206 -15.84 23.82 -19.91
C LEU A 206 -14.53 24.43 -20.43
N LYS A 207 -13.67 23.62 -21.08
CA LYS A 207 -12.43 24.12 -21.69
C LYS A 207 -12.71 25.20 -22.74
N LYS A 208 -13.66 24.97 -23.66
CA LYS A 208 -14.07 25.96 -24.67
C LYS A 208 -14.65 27.24 -24.06
N GLN A 209 -15.40 27.14 -22.98
CA GLN A 209 -15.93 28.31 -22.26
C GLN A 209 -14.78 29.16 -21.68
N SER A 210 -13.84 28.53 -20.97
CA SER A 210 -12.66 29.23 -20.42
C SER A 210 -11.78 29.86 -21.51
N GLU A 211 -11.63 29.22 -22.67
CA GLU A 211 -10.92 29.78 -23.82
C GLU A 211 -11.64 31.02 -24.39
N MET A 212 -12.96 30.98 -24.52
CA MET A 212 -13.77 32.14 -24.95
C MET A 212 -13.78 33.28 -23.93
N GLU A 213 -13.78 32.98 -22.63
CA GLU A 213 -13.71 33.99 -21.56
C GLU A 213 -12.36 34.72 -21.60
N LYS A 214 -11.26 33.99 -21.76
CA LYS A 214 -9.91 34.58 -21.92
C LYS A 214 -9.81 35.46 -23.17
N MET A 215 -10.40 35.04 -24.29
CA MET A 215 -10.46 35.85 -25.53
C MET A 215 -11.34 37.10 -25.42
N LYS A 216 -12.21 37.21 -24.40
CA LYS A 216 -13.04 38.40 -24.14
C LYS A 216 -12.44 39.35 -23.09
N ALA A 217 -11.40 38.89 -22.37
CA ALA A 217 -10.80 39.60 -21.24
C ALA A 217 -9.41 40.17 -21.55
N GLY A 218 -8.89 39.95 -22.77
CA GLY A 218 -7.67 40.55 -23.31
C GLY A 218 -7.95 41.27 -24.62
#